data_AF-A0A537C924-F1
#
_entry.id   AF-A0A537C924-F1
#
_cell.length_a   1.000
_cell.length_b   1.000
_cell.length_c   1.000
_cell.angle_alpha   90.00
_cell.angle_beta   90.00
_cell.angle_gamma   90.00
#
_symmetry.space_group_name_H-M   'P 1'
#
loop_
_entity.id
_entity.type
_entity.pdbx_description
1 polymer ?
#
loop_
_entity_poly.entity_id
_entity_poly.type
_entity_poly.pdbx_seq_one_letter_code
_entity_poly.pdbx_strand_id
1 'polypeptide(L)'
;MVSLMDASMYTAGLNAVLLLGLIIVYARIYRDTHAQFGLGLMIFSLILFVQNILSVYSFATMSPYIGDPFLPYLLGINVAEALGVIVLFRTTIR
;
A
#
# COMPACT_ATOMS: atom_id res chain seq x y z
N MET A 1 14.30 19.51 8.49
CA MET A 1 14.56 18.54 7.41
C MET A 1 13.84 17.26 7.82
N VAL A 2 12.83 16.84 7.05
CA VAL A 2 12.11 15.58 7.32
C VAL A 2 13.10 14.44 7.11
N SER A 3 13.25 13.53 8.08
CA SER A 3 14.15 12.38 7.92
C SER A 3 13.60 11.46 6.83
N LEU A 4 14.46 10.79 6.06
CA LEU A 4 14.06 9.77 5.06
C LEU A 4 13.14 8.69 5.67
N MET A 5 13.33 8.44 6.96
CA MET A 5 12.50 7.60 7.80
C MET A 5 11.04 8.10 7.90
N ASP A 6 10.86 9.38 8.20
CA ASP A 6 9.53 9.99 8.37
C ASP A 6 8.78 10.00 7.04
N ALA A 7 9.47 10.35 5.94
CA ALA A 7 8.89 10.33 4.60
C ALA A 7 8.41 8.92 4.21
N SER A 8 9.18 7.88 4.54
CA SER A 8 8.81 6.49 4.26
C SER A 8 7.58 6.06 5.06
N MET A 9 7.51 6.45 6.34
CA MET A 9 6.36 6.18 7.21
C MET A 9 5.08 6.85 6.70
N TYR A 10 5.13 8.13 6.33
CA TYR A 10 3.97 8.84 5.78
C TYR A 10 3.47 8.23 4.47
N THR A 11 4.40 7.83 3.60
CA THR A 11 4.06 7.25 2.29
C THR A 11 3.38 5.87 2.47
N ALA A 12 3.90 5.04 3.37
CA ALA A 12 3.29 3.75 3.69
C ALA A 12 1.91 3.92 4.36
N GLY A 13 1.75 4.92 5.23
CA GLY A 13 0.44 5.27 5.81
C GLY A 13 -0.58 5.71 4.75
N LEU A 14 -0.15 6.50 3.77
CA LEU A 14 -0.99 6.93 2.65
C LEU A 14 -1.43 5.73 1.79
N ASN A 15 -0.51 4.81 1.51
CA ASN A 15 -0.82 3.57 0.78
C ASN A 15 -1.86 2.72 1.50
N ALA A 16 -1.73 2.57 2.82
CA ALA A 16 -2.70 1.80 3.60
C ALA A 16 -4.12 2.38 3.45
N VAL A 17 -4.27 3.70 3.47
CA VAL A 17 -5.58 4.38 3.29
C VAL A 17 -6.13 4.16 1.87
N LEU A 18 -5.29 4.28 0.84
CA LEU A 18 -5.70 4.04 -0.55
C LEU A 18 -6.14 2.59 -0.78
N LEU A 19 -5.40 1.64 -0.22
CA LEU A 19 -5.71 0.21 -0.30
C LEU A 19 -7.01 -0.13 0.43
N LEU A 20 -7.28 0.51 1.58
CA LEU A 20 -8.59 0.40 2.25
C LEU A 20 -9.73 0.86 1.32
N GLY A 21 -9.55 1.97 0.62
CA GLY A 21 -10.52 2.44 -0.38
C GLY A 21 -10.77 1.42 -1.49
N LEU A 22 -9.70 0.84 -2.04
CA LEU A 22 -9.79 -0.21 -3.07
C LEU A 22 -10.52 -1.46 -2.56
N ILE A 23 -10.23 -1.91 -1.35
CA ILE A 23 -10.90 -3.06 -0.74
C ILE A 23 -12.40 -2.82 -0.65
N ILE A 24 -12.83 -1.62 -0.24
CA ILE A 24 -14.25 -1.25 -0.18
C ILE A 24 -14.89 -1.28 -1.57
N VAL A 25 -14.22 -0.71 -2.57
CA VAL A 25 -14.71 -0.69 -3.96
C VAL A 25 -14.82 -2.10 -4.52
N TYR A 26 -13.81 -2.95 -4.34
CA TYR A 26 -13.85 -4.34 -4.81
C TYR A 26 -14.88 -5.17 -4.08
N ALA A 27 -15.06 -4.98 -2.77
CA ALA A 27 -16.13 -5.65 -2.02
C ALA A 27 -17.51 -5.27 -2.57
N ARG A 28 -17.69 -4.01 -3.00
CA ARG A 28 -18.93 -3.54 -3.62
C ARG A 28 -19.15 -4.14 -5.01
N ILE A 29 -18.13 -4.12 -5.87
CA ILE A 29 -18.17 -4.74 -7.22
C ILE A 29 -18.40 -6.25 -7.12
N TYR A 30 -17.81 -6.92 -6.13
CA TYR A 30 -18.00 -8.34 -5.93
C TYR A 30 -19.46 -8.68 -5.57
N ARG A 31 -20.10 -7.86 -4.72
CA ARG A 31 -21.52 -8.02 -4.38
C ARG A 31 -22.45 -7.81 -5.56
N ASP A 32 -22.12 -6.91 -6.49
CA ASP A 32 -22.98 -6.59 -7.63
C ASP A 32 -22.72 -7.47 -8.88
N THR A 33 -21.48 -7.87 -9.13
CA THR A 33 -21.09 -8.46 -10.43
C THR A 33 -20.60 -9.90 -10.34
N HIS A 34 -20.25 -10.41 -9.14
CA HIS A 34 -19.66 -11.74 -8.94
C HIS A 34 -18.46 -12.04 -9.89
N ALA A 35 -17.78 -11.00 -10.38
CA ALA A 35 -16.72 -11.13 -11.38
C ALA A 35 -15.45 -11.71 -10.72
N GLN A 36 -14.96 -12.85 -11.23
CA GLN A 36 -13.74 -13.50 -10.74
C GLN A 36 -12.50 -12.59 -10.83
N PHE A 37 -12.48 -11.65 -11.79
CA PHE A 37 -11.44 -10.63 -11.92
C PHE A 37 -11.42 -9.64 -10.74
N GLY A 38 -12.60 -9.23 -10.26
CA GLY A 38 -12.73 -8.35 -9.08
C GLY A 38 -12.27 -9.02 -7.79
N LEU A 39 -12.49 -10.34 -7.65
CA LEU A 39 -11.96 -11.13 -6.53
C LEU A 39 -10.43 -11.18 -6.51
N GLY A 40 -9.81 -11.42 -7.66
CA GLY A 40 -8.34 -11.46 -7.78
C GLY A 40 -7.71 -10.12 -7.39
N LEU A 41 -8.29 -9.02 -7.86
CA LEU A 41 -7.87 -7.66 -7.48
C LEU A 41 -8.12 -7.33 -6.01
N MET A 42 -9.22 -7.83 -5.43
CA MET A 42 -9.53 -7.68 -4.00
C MET A 42 -8.48 -8.36 -3.14
N ILE A 43 -8.14 -9.62 -3.43
CA ILE A 43 -7.11 -10.38 -2.70
C ILE A 43 -5.75 -9.71 -2.86
N PHE A 44 -5.40 -9.28 -4.08
CA PHE A 44 -4.16 -8.56 -4.34
C PHE A 44 -4.04 -7.28 -3.49
N SER A 45 -5.10 -6.46 -3.46
CA SER A 45 -5.16 -5.27 -2.63
C SER A 45 -5.06 -5.59 -1.14
N LEU A 46 -5.62 -6.71 -0.69
CA LEU A 46 -5.57 -7.13 0.71
C LEU A 46 -4.15 -7.56 1.13
N ILE A 47 -3.45 -8.28 0.25
CA ILE A 47 -2.05 -8.67 0.48
C ILE A 47 -1.14 -7.43 0.55
N LEU A 48 -1.28 -6.51 -0.41
CA LEU A 48 -0.53 -5.23 -0.37
C LEU A 48 -0.84 -4.39 0.85
N PHE A 49 -2.09 -4.42 1.33
CA PHE A 49 -2.49 -3.70 2.54
C PHE A 49 -1.79 -4.25 3.77
N VAL A 50 -1.77 -5.58 3.92
CA VAL A 50 -1.05 -6.24 5.01
C VAL A 50 0.44 -5.92 4.93
N GLN A 51 1.03 -5.94 3.72
CA GLN A 51 2.44 -5.59 3.51
C GLN A 51 2.75 -4.15 3.96
N ASN A 52 1.93 -3.16 3.58
CA ASN A 52 2.13 -1.76 4.01
C ASN A 52 2.00 -1.59 5.53
N ILE A 53 1.00 -2.23 6.16
CA ILE A 53 0.86 -2.19 7.62
C ILE A 53 2.12 -2.75 8.27
N LEU A 54 2.63 -3.88 7.76
CA LEU A 54 3.83 -4.50 8.30
C LEU A 54 5.06 -3.60 8.10
N SER A 55 5.19 -2.93 6.95
CA SER A 55 6.23 -1.93 6.73
C SER A 55 6.14 -0.74 7.69
N VAL A 56 4.95 -0.17 7.92
CA VAL A 56 4.75 0.89 8.91
C VAL A 56 5.14 0.42 10.31
N TYR A 57 4.72 -0.78 10.70
CA TYR A 57 5.07 -1.37 11.99
C TYR A 57 6.58 -1.59 12.14
N SER A 58 7.25 -2.08 11.09
CA SER A 58 8.70 -2.25 11.05
C SER A 58 9.42 -0.91 11.14
N PHE A 59 8.98 0.13 10.44
CA PHE A 59 9.56 1.47 10.60
C PHE A 59 9.34 2.02 12.01
N ALA A 60 8.16 1.84 12.59
CA ALA A 60 7.83 2.39 13.91
C ALA A 60 8.57 1.67 15.06
N THR A 61 8.71 0.34 14.97
CA THR A 61 9.19 -0.49 16.10
C THR A 61 10.63 -0.95 15.91
N MET A 62 11.06 -1.15 14.66
CA MET A 62 12.38 -1.71 14.32
C MET A 62 13.30 -0.69 13.66
N SER A 63 12.98 0.61 13.71
CA SER A 63 13.85 1.70 13.27
C SER A 63 15.34 1.52 13.63
N PRO A 64 15.71 1.12 14.86
CA PRO A 64 17.12 1.01 15.24
C PRO A 64 17.87 -0.15 14.55
N TYR A 65 17.14 -1.10 13.96
CA TYR A 65 17.70 -2.28 13.29
C TYR A 65 17.74 -2.12 11.77
N ILE A 66 17.16 -1.04 11.23
CA ILE A 66 17.18 -0.73 9.81
C ILE A 66 18.48 0.01 9.51
N GLY A 67 19.36 -0.60 8.73
CA GLY A 67 20.59 0.06 8.30
C GLY A 67 20.27 1.28 7.44
N ASP A 68 20.85 2.44 7.77
CA ASP A 68 20.70 3.69 7.00
C ASP A 68 20.88 3.53 5.48
N PRO A 69 21.78 2.68 4.95
CA PRO A 69 21.92 2.48 3.51
C PRO A 69 20.68 1.88 2.82
N PHE A 70 19.79 1.20 3.57
CA PHE A 70 18.58 0.58 3.02
C PHE A 70 17.42 1.57 2.85
N LEU A 71 17.43 2.69 3.58
CA LEU A 71 16.37 3.70 3.55
C LEU A 71 15.97 4.19 2.14
N PRO A 72 16.91 4.53 1.22
CA PRO A 72 16.52 4.96 -0.13
C PRO A 72 15.87 3.86 -0.97
N TYR A 73 16.26 2.59 -0.78
CA TYR A 73 15.64 1.46 -1.47
C TYR A 73 14.23 1.20 -0.95
N LEU A 74 14.04 1.27 0.37
CA LEU A 74 12.75 1.14 1.01
C LEU A 74 11.80 2.26 0.59
N LEU A 75 12.28 3.51 0.53
CA LEU A 75 11.51 4.63 -0.01
C LEU A 75 11.10 4.37 -1.46
N GLY A 76 12.04 3.93 -2.30
CA GLY A 76 11.78 3.62 -3.72
C GLY A 76 10.68 2.56 -3.90
N ILE A 77 10.71 1.49 -3.11
CA ILE A 77 9.68 0.44 -3.13
C ILE A 77 8.32 1.02 -2.72
N ASN A 78 8.24 1.76 -1.62
CA ASN A 78 6.97 2.34 -1.14
C ASN A 78 6.37 3.34 -2.14
N VAL A 79 7.21 4.14 -2.81
CA VAL A 79 6.77 5.09 -3.84
C VAL A 79 6.30 4.37 -5.09
N ALA A 80 7.03 3.36 -5.57
CA ALA A 80 6.63 2.57 -6.73
C ALA A 80 5.30 1.85 -6.47
N GLU A 81 5.14 1.31 -5.26
CA GLU A 81 3.90 0.68 -4.82
C GLU A 81 2.74 1.67 -4.76
N ALA A 82 2.97 2.89 -4.22
CA ALA A 82 1.97 3.95 -4.20
C ALA A 82 1.46 4.29 -5.59
N LEU A 83 2.37 4.47 -6.54
CA LEU A 83 2.03 4.73 -7.94
C LEU A 83 1.23 3.57 -8.56
N GLY A 84 1.63 2.32 -8.29
CA GLY A 84 0.92 1.13 -8.75
C GLY A 84 -0.52 1.07 -8.22
N VAL A 85 -0.71 1.32 -6.91
CA VAL A 85 -2.02 1.35 -6.27
C VAL A 85 -2.88 2.49 -6.83
N ILE A 86 -2.32 3.69 -7.05
CA ILE A 86 -3.04 4.82 -7.65
C ILE A 86 -3.52 4.49 -9.07
N VAL A 87 -2.69 3.85 -9.89
CA VAL A 87 -3.06 3.44 -11.25
C VAL A 87 -4.20 2.43 -11.19
N LEU A 88 -4.09 1.41 -10.33
CA LEU A 88 -5.13 0.40 -10.13
C LEU A 88 -6.45 1.03 -9.67
N PHE A 89 -6.40 1.88 -8.64
CA PHE A 89 -7.55 2.64 -8.14
C PHE A 89 -8.25 3.42 -9.26
N ARG A 90 -7.48 4.12 -10.10
CA ARG A 90 -8.00 4.88 -11.23
C ARG A 90 -8.65 3.99 -12.29
N THR A 91 -8.09 2.81 -12.56
CA THR A 91 -8.67 1.89 -13.55
C THR A 91 -9.96 1.23 -13.07
N THR A 92 -10.13 1.03 -11.76
CA THR A 92 -11.35 0.41 -11.19
C THR A 92 -12.53 1.38 -11.11
N ILE A 93 -12.27 2.69 -10.97
CA ILE A 93 -13.32 3.71 -10.84
C ILE A 93 -13.81 4.25 -12.20
N ARG A 94 -13.13 3.87 -13.31
CA ARG A 94 -13.63 4.14 -14.67
C ARG A 94 -14.74 3.19 -15.07
#